data_AF-A0A972QFB6-F1
#
_entry.id   AF-A0A972QFB6-F1
#
_cell.length_a   1.000
_cell.length_b   1.000
_cell.length_c   1.000
_cell.angle_alpha   90.00
_cell.angle_beta   90.00
_cell.angle_gamma   90.00
#
_symmetry.space_group_name_H-M   'P 1'
#
loop_
_entity.id
_entity.type
_entity.pdbx_description
1 polymer ?
#
loop_
_entity_poly.entity_id
_entity_poly.type
_entity_poly.pdbx_seq_one_letter_code
_entity_poly.pdbx_strand_id
1 'polypeptide(L)'
;GSYSEIKPLSEKDLSAKIDNIFLMPKEQTLFALGFRGVTVKNEDRYGLEVISSIMSGSDGRIFHSVRNNLGLSYAQGAGQVAGVDPGYFFFYLATDKKDLNKAKELVLAEISRIKKEPLPDAELSAAKNSLIGDYLISMQTNSAKAFTMALDELYSLGFDNHLKYNENIEKYSKSDIIKLANTYFDLNKSCSVTIEPE
;
A
#
# COMPACT_ATOMS: atom_id res chain seq x y z
N GLY A 1 30.48 13.98 6.58
CA GLY A 1 31.02 13.50 5.29
C GLY A 1 29.90 13.61 4.28
N SER A 2 30.14 14.22 3.12
CA SER A 2 29.15 14.32 2.05
C SER A 2 28.97 12.93 1.43
N TYR A 3 27.96 12.19 1.88
CA TYR A 3 27.44 11.10 1.07
C TYR A 3 26.83 11.75 -0.17
N SER A 4 27.31 11.37 -1.35
CA SER A 4 26.70 11.82 -2.61
C SER A 4 25.22 11.45 -2.59
N GLU A 5 24.34 12.43 -2.83
CA GLU A 5 22.90 12.16 -2.90
C GLU A 5 22.62 10.97 -3.82
N ILE A 6 21.90 9.97 -3.30
CA ILE A 6 21.46 8.85 -4.14
C ILE A 6 20.51 9.43 -5.18
N LYS A 7 20.96 9.48 -6.43
CA LYS A 7 20.15 9.98 -7.54
C LYS A 7 19.12 8.93 -7.93
N PRO A 8 17.84 9.30 -8.03
CA PRO A 8 16.82 8.40 -8.55
C PRO A 8 17.19 7.91 -9.95
N LEU A 9 16.99 6.61 -10.21
CA LEU A 9 16.84 6.09 -11.56
C LEU A 9 15.67 6.83 -12.24
N SER A 10 15.91 7.32 -13.44
CA SER A 10 14.88 7.95 -14.29
C SER A 10 13.95 6.87 -14.86
N GLU A 11 13.19 6.19 -14.02
CA GLU A 11 12.11 5.32 -14.47
C GLU A 11 10.94 6.17 -14.97
N LYS A 12 10.53 5.93 -16.22
CA LYS A 12 9.36 6.56 -16.81
C LYS A 12 8.10 6.01 -16.15
N ASP A 13 7.13 6.88 -15.89
CA ASP A 13 5.81 6.45 -15.45
C ASP A 13 5.16 5.53 -16.48
N LEU A 14 4.28 4.65 -16.00
CA LEU A 14 3.45 3.81 -16.85
C LEU A 14 2.60 4.70 -17.77
N SER A 15 2.77 4.53 -19.08
CA SER A 15 2.00 5.26 -20.09
C SER A 15 0.62 4.64 -20.36
N ALA A 16 0.43 3.37 -20.00
CA ALA A 16 -0.80 2.62 -20.20
C ALA A 16 -0.92 1.48 -19.19
N LYS A 17 -2.12 0.91 -19.09
CA LYS A 17 -2.38 -0.29 -18.30
C LYS A 17 -1.61 -1.48 -18.88
N ILE A 18 -0.96 -2.24 -18.00
CA ILE A 18 -0.31 -3.51 -18.32
C ILE A 18 -1.07 -4.62 -17.60
N ASP A 19 -1.34 -5.73 -18.29
CA ASP A 19 -1.94 -6.92 -17.71
C ASP A 19 -1.17 -8.16 -18.16
N ASN A 20 -0.64 -8.92 -17.21
CA ASN A 20 0.14 -10.13 -17.46
C ASN A 20 -0.53 -11.34 -16.81
N ILE A 21 -0.55 -12.46 -17.52
CA ILE A 21 -1.06 -13.74 -17.01
C ILE A 21 0.03 -14.80 -17.16
N PHE A 22 0.32 -15.52 -16.08
CA PHE A 22 1.28 -16.61 -16.02
C PHE A 22 0.58 -17.89 -15.56
N LEU A 23 0.97 -19.04 -16.12
CA LEU A 23 0.56 -20.35 -15.66
C LEU A 23 1.71 -20.97 -14.85
N MET A 24 1.39 -21.53 -13.68
CA MET A 24 2.38 -22.18 -12.81
C MET A 24 1.77 -23.40 -12.12
N PRO A 25 2.57 -24.42 -11.74
CA PRO A 25 2.09 -25.60 -11.03
C PRO A 25 1.80 -25.27 -9.56
N LYS A 26 0.59 -24.79 -9.27
CA LYS A 26 0.11 -24.39 -7.94
C LYS A 26 -1.40 -24.55 -7.82
N GLU A 27 -1.92 -24.60 -6.59
CA GLU A 27 -3.36 -24.82 -6.35
C GLU A 27 -4.19 -23.53 -6.39
N GLN A 28 -3.65 -22.41 -5.92
CA GLN A 28 -4.38 -21.14 -5.82
C GLN A 28 -3.98 -20.12 -6.89
N THR A 29 -4.96 -19.39 -7.40
CA THR A 29 -4.73 -18.23 -8.27
C THR A 29 -4.28 -17.05 -7.43
N LEU A 30 -3.23 -16.36 -7.89
CA LEU A 30 -2.71 -15.15 -7.28
C LEU A 30 -2.97 -13.99 -8.23
N PHE A 31 -3.41 -12.86 -7.69
CA PHE A 31 -3.55 -11.62 -8.44
C PHE A 31 -2.89 -10.50 -7.66
N ALA A 32 -2.16 -9.66 -8.37
CA ALA A 32 -1.67 -8.40 -7.86
C ALA A 32 -2.04 -7.27 -8.82
N LEU A 33 -2.45 -6.14 -8.28
CA LEU A 33 -2.68 -4.88 -8.99
C LEU A 33 -1.81 -3.81 -8.37
N GLY A 34 -0.86 -3.29 -9.14
CA GLY A 34 0.10 -2.27 -8.73
C GLY A 34 -0.14 -0.91 -9.41
N PHE A 35 0.19 0.13 -8.67
CA PHE A 35 0.22 1.52 -9.12
C PHE A 35 1.59 2.12 -8.81
N ARG A 36 1.96 3.16 -9.55
CA ARG A 36 3.14 3.96 -9.25
C ARG A 36 3.02 4.53 -7.83
N GLY A 37 4.01 4.25 -6.99
CA GLY A 37 4.10 4.78 -5.64
C GLY A 37 4.96 6.02 -5.59
N VAL A 38 5.53 6.27 -4.41
CA VAL A 38 6.30 7.48 -4.13
C VAL A 38 7.68 7.15 -3.59
N THR A 39 8.55 8.15 -3.56
CA THR A 39 9.89 8.01 -2.96
C THR A 39 9.82 8.08 -1.44
N VAL A 40 10.88 7.63 -0.77
CA VAL A 40 11.09 7.80 0.68
C VAL A 40 11.23 9.25 1.10
N LYS A 41 11.34 10.22 0.17
CA LYS A 41 11.37 11.66 0.49
C LYS A 41 10.00 12.33 0.32
N ASN A 42 9.09 11.71 -0.44
CA ASN A 42 7.75 12.26 -0.63
C ASN A 42 6.93 12.07 0.67
N GLU A 43 6.24 13.12 1.11
CA GLU A 43 5.39 13.07 2.31
C GLU A 43 4.13 12.24 2.11
N ASP A 44 3.63 12.14 0.88
CA ASP A 44 2.44 11.35 0.53
C ASP A 44 2.59 9.86 0.90
N ARG A 45 3.83 9.38 1.13
CA ARG A 45 4.09 8.01 1.58
C ARG A 45 3.29 7.65 2.83
N TYR A 46 3.19 8.58 3.78
CA TYR A 46 2.47 8.39 5.03
C TYR A 46 0.96 8.32 4.81
N GLY A 47 0.43 9.12 3.88
CA GLY A 47 -0.98 9.04 3.51
C GLY A 47 -1.31 7.75 2.74
N LEU A 48 -0.36 7.25 1.95
CA LEU A 48 -0.46 5.94 1.31
C LEU A 48 -0.36 4.79 2.32
N GLU A 49 0.46 4.90 3.38
CA GLU A 49 0.43 3.95 4.51
C GLU A 49 -0.95 3.93 5.18
N VAL A 50 -1.55 5.10 5.44
CA VAL A 50 -2.92 5.20 5.99
C VAL A 50 -3.94 4.53 5.06
N ILE A 51 -3.87 4.78 3.75
CA ILE A 51 -4.71 4.08 2.76
C ILE A 51 -4.50 2.57 2.82
N SER A 52 -3.25 2.12 2.89
CA SER A 52 -2.94 0.69 2.98
C SER A 52 -3.57 0.05 4.21
N SER A 53 -3.50 0.72 5.37
CA SER A 53 -4.11 0.25 6.61
C SER A 53 -5.64 0.24 6.57
N ILE A 54 -6.28 1.23 5.93
CA ILE A 54 -7.74 1.25 5.72
C ILE A 54 -8.18 0.05 4.84
N MET A 55 -7.40 -0.27 3.82
CA MET A 55 -7.78 -1.27 2.83
C MET A 55 -7.45 -2.70 3.28
N SER A 56 -6.48 -2.88 4.18
CA SER A 56 -5.86 -4.17 4.53
C SER A 56 -6.08 -4.57 5.99
N GLY A 57 -5.58 -5.73 6.39
CA GLY A 57 -5.75 -6.24 7.75
C GLY A 57 -7.02 -7.06 7.90
N SER A 58 -7.24 -7.60 9.11
CA SER A 58 -8.40 -8.44 9.44
C SER A 58 -9.71 -7.66 9.59
N ASP A 59 -9.66 -6.33 9.52
CA ASP A 59 -10.74 -5.37 9.62
C ASP A 59 -10.75 -4.37 8.45
N GLY A 60 -9.85 -4.54 7.48
CA GLY A 60 -9.77 -3.68 6.31
C GLY A 60 -10.95 -3.85 5.34
N ARG A 61 -11.18 -2.84 4.51
CA ARG A 61 -12.27 -2.84 3.51
C ARG A 61 -12.23 -4.05 2.58
N ILE A 62 -11.05 -4.40 2.07
CA ILE A 62 -10.92 -5.52 1.14
C ILE A 62 -11.18 -6.85 1.86
N PHE A 63 -10.73 -6.98 3.11
CA PHE A 63 -11.01 -8.17 3.91
C PHE A 63 -12.51 -8.38 4.07
N HIS A 64 -13.24 -7.35 4.50
CA HIS A 64 -14.68 -7.42 4.66
C HIS A 64 -15.38 -7.70 3.33
N SER A 65 -15.02 -6.99 2.26
CA SER A 65 -15.63 -7.20 0.94
C SER A 65 -15.40 -8.61 0.39
N VAL A 66 -14.17 -9.11 0.43
CA VAL A 66 -13.83 -10.45 -0.07
C VAL A 66 -14.47 -11.52 0.82
N ARG A 67 -14.31 -11.41 2.14
CA ARG A 67 -14.81 -12.41 3.10
C ARG A 67 -16.33 -12.54 3.05
N ASN A 68 -17.06 -11.42 3.00
CA ASN A 68 -18.52 -11.42 2.99
C ASN A 68 -19.12 -11.98 1.68
N ASN A 69 -18.39 -11.90 0.57
CA ASN A 69 -18.91 -12.27 -0.75
C ASN A 69 -18.39 -13.60 -1.29
N LEU A 70 -17.23 -14.06 -0.82
CA LEU A 70 -16.52 -15.21 -1.38
C LEU A 70 -16.14 -16.26 -0.31
N GLY A 71 -16.22 -15.94 0.99
CA GLY A 71 -15.92 -16.87 2.07
C GLY A 71 -14.57 -16.60 2.77
N LEU A 72 -14.22 -17.47 3.71
CA LEU A 72 -13.27 -17.18 4.79
C LEU A 72 -11.78 -17.33 4.43
N SER A 73 -11.43 -18.01 3.34
CA SER A 73 -10.09 -18.63 3.17
C SER A 73 -9.19 -17.98 2.12
N TYR A 74 -9.30 -16.66 1.93
CA TYR A 74 -8.51 -15.94 0.93
C TYR A 74 -7.47 -15.04 1.57
N ALA A 75 -6.23 -15.11 1.07
CA ALA A 75 -5.23 -14.11 1.40
C ALA A 75 -5.51 -12.86 0.57
N GLN A 76 -5.58 -11.72 1.22
CA GLN A 76 -5.86 -10.45 0.56
C GLN A 76 -5.15 -9.34 1.30
N GLY A 77 -4.93 -8.23 0.62
CA GLY A 77 -4.46 -7.02 1.26
C GLY A 77 -4.00 -5.98 0.26
N ALA A 78 -3.49 -4.90 0.82
CA ALA A 78 -2.83 -3.83 0.13
C ALA A 78 -1.53 -3.50 0.87
N GLY A 79 -0.64 -2.81 0.16
CA GLY A 79 0.64 -2.42 0.68
C GLY A 79 1.18 -1.24 -0.09
N GLN A 80 2.04 -0.48 0.57
CA GLN A 80 2.85 0.53 -0.07
C GLN A 80 4.31 0.24 0.23
N VAL A 81 5.15 0.40 -0.79
CA VAL A 81 6.60 0.34 -0.68
C VAL A 81 7.12 1.64 -1.23
N ALA A 82 7.70 2.48 -0.37
CA ALA A 82 8.46 3.66 -0.82
C ALA A 82 9.89 3.22 -1.16
N GLY A 83 10.41 3.69 -2.28
CA GLY A 83 11.79 3.44 -2.69
C GLY A 83 12.63 4.73 -2.65
N VAL A 84 13.93 4.59 -2.91
CA VAL A 84 14.77 5.75 -3.25
C VAL A 84 14.31 6.35 -4.58
N ASP A 85 14.00 5.47 -5.53
CA ASP A 85 13.11 5.74 -6.66
C ASP A 85 11.66 5.69 -6.24
N PRO A 86 10.72 6.30 -6.99
CA PRO A 86 9.34 6.12 -6.61
C PRO A 86 9.04 4.61 -6.57
N GLY A 87 8.38 4.17 -5.51
CA GLY A 87 8.12 2.75 -5.33
C GLY A 87 6.80 2.37 -5.99
N TYR A 88 6.01 1.57 -5.29
CA TYR A 88 4.70 1.12 -5.76
C TYR A 88 3.71 0.98 -4.60
N PHE A 89 2.43 1.18 -4.94
CA PHE A 89 1.31 0.76 -4.12
C PHE A 89 0.71 -0.48 -4.78
N PHE A 90 0.33 -1.49 -4.02
CA PHE A 90 -0.23 -2.71 -4.58
C PHE A 90 -1.41 -3.23 -3.76
N PHE A 91 -2.28 -3.94 -4.46
CA PHE A 91 -3.34 -4.78 -3.92
C PHE A 91 -3.05 -6.22 -4.33
N TYR A 92 -3.32 -7.20 -3.48
CA TYR A 92 -3.14 -8.60 -3.81
C TYR A 92 -4.30 -9.47 -3.32
N LEU A 93 -4.50 -10.58 -4.00
CA LEU A 93 -5.51 -11.60 -3.73
C LEU A 93 -4.92 -12.99 -4.00
N ALA A 94 -5.25 -13.95 -3.15
CA ALA A 94 -5.09 -15.38 -3.38
C ALA A 94 -6.47 -16.03 -3.29
N THR A 95 -6.92 -16.68 -4.37
CA THR A 95 -8.27 -17.24 -4.46
C THR A 95 -8.36 -18.43 -5.41
N ASP A 96 -9.49 -19.13 -5.38
CA ASP A 96 -9.80 -20.18 -6.36
C ASP A 96 -9.97 -19.56 -7.75
N LYS A 97 -9.56 -20.27 -8.80
CA LYS A 97 -9.64 -19.78 -10.20
C LYS A 97 -11.05 -19.31 -10.57
N LYS A 98 -12.08 -20.03 -10.10
CA LYS A 98 -13.50 -19.73 -10.35
C LYS A 98 -13.95 -18.39 -9.75
N ASP A 99 -13.33 -17.96 -8.65
CA ASP A 99 -13.73 -16.78 -7.87
C ASP A 99 -12.90 -15.53 -8.20
N LEU A 100 -11.84 -15.68 -9.00
CA LEU A 100 -10.89 -14.63 -9.34
C LEU A 100 -11.57 -13.36 -9.88
N ASN A 101 -12.43 -13.50 -10.88
CA ASN A 101 -13.05 -12.34 -11.53
C ASN A 101 -13.93 -11.56 -10.56
N LYS A 102 -14.71 -12.27 -9.74
CA LYS A 102 -15.54 -11.65 -8.70
C LYS A 102 -14.66 -10.99 -7.62
N ALA A 103 -13.55 -11.60 -7.24
CA ALA A 103 -12.60 -11.01 -6.29
C ALA A 103 -11.94 -9.72 -6.83
N LYS A 104 -11.54 -9.72 -8.12
CA LYS A 104 -11.03 -8.53 -8.82
C LYS A 104 -12.06 -7.39 -8.81
N GLU A 105 -13.31 -7.69 -9.14
CA GLU A 105 -14.41 -6.71 -9.12
C GLU A 105 -14.60 -6.08 -7.74
N LEU A 106 -14.53 -6.87 -6.67
CA LEU A 106 -14.65 -6.37 -5.29
C LEU A 106 -13.51 -5.42 -4.93
N VAL A 107 -12.26 -5.75 -5.28
CA VAL A 107 -11.11 -4.85 -5.07
C VAL A 107 -11.27 -3.56 -5.86
N LEU A 108 -11.64 -3.63 -7.14
CA LEU A 108 -11.87 -2.45 -7.97
C LEU A 108 -13.02 -1.59 -7.45
N ALA A 109 -14.06 -2.20 -6.87
CA ALA A 109 -15.16 -1.50 -6.23
C ALA A 109 -14.70 -0.76 -4.96
N GLU A 110 -13.84 -1.37 -4.13
CA GLU A 110 -13.28 -0.68 -2.95
C GLU A 110 -12.34 0.47 -3.34
N ILE A 111 -11.49 0.28 -4.36
CA ILE A 111 -10.67 1.35 -4.92
C ILE A 111 -11.56 2.51 -5.43
N SER A 112 -12.68 2.18 -6.07
CA SER A 112 -13.62 3.20 -6.54
C SER A 112 -14.32 3.93 -5.39
N ARG A 113 -14.63 3.22 -4.30
CA ARG A 113 -15.28 3.79 -3.11
C ARG A 113 -14.35 4.72 -2.35
N ILE A 114 -13.10 4.32 -2.06
CA ILE A 114 -12.14 5.19 -1.35
C ILE A 114 -11.81 6.48 -2.13
N LYS A 115 -12.00 6.49 -3.45
CA LYS A 115 -11.86 7.67 -4.32
C LYS A 115 -13.06 8.64 -4.27
N LYS A 116 -14.21 8.26 -3.71
CA LYS A 116 -15.46 9.03 -3.84
C LYS A 116 -16.20 9.23 -2.53
N GLU A 117 -16.17 8.23 -1.66
CA GLU A 117 -16.99 8.17 -0.47
C GLU A 117 -16.18 8.62 0.75
N PRO A 118 -16.70 9.54 1.57
CA PRO A 118 -16.08 9.88 2.85
C PRO A 118 -15.97 8.65 3.77
N LEU A 119 -14.82 8.50 4.41
CA LEU A 119 -14.58 7.48 5.42
C LEU A 119 -15.35 7.81 6.72
N PRO A 120 -15.90 6.82 7.45
CA PRO A 120 -16.27 6.99 8.85
C PRO A 120 -15.07 7.46 9.70
N ASP A 121 -15.29 8.30 10.71
CA ASP A 121 -14.21 8.77 11.59
C ASP A 121 -13.52 7.61 12.32
N ALA A 122 -14.31 6.65 12.80
CA ALA A 122 -13.79 5.49 13.50
C ALA A 122 -12.84 4.65 12.62
N GLU A 123 -13.12 4.54 11.32
CA GLU A 123 -12.29 3.78 10.38
C GLU A 123 -10.93 4.46 10.17
N LEU A 124 -10.93 5.78 9.92
CA LEU A 124 -9.68 6.53 9.75
C LEU A 124 -8.84 6.51 11.04
N SER A 125 -9.47 6.71 12.19
CA SER A 125 -8.78 6.68 13.49
C SER A 125 -8.23 5.29 13.81
N ALA A 126 -8.97 4.21 13.51
CA ALA A 126 -8.49 2.85 13.72
C ALA A 126 -7.25 2.54 12.87
N ALA A 127 -7.27 2.90 11.58
CA ALA A 127 -6.13 2.70 10.68
C ALA A 127 -4.87 3.44 11.16
N LYS A 128 -5.02 4.72 11.53
CA LYS A 128 -3.91 5.52 12.08
C LYS A 128 -3.34 4.91 13.37
N ASN A 129 -4.22 4.54 14.30
CA ASN A 129 -3.81 3.91 15.57
C ASN A 129 -3.08 2.59 15.34
N SER A 130 -3.52 1.77 14.39
CA SER A 130 -2.84 0.52 14.03
C SER A 130 -1.42 0.80 13.55
N LEU A 131 -1.26 1.72 12.59
CA LEU A 131 0.06 2.08 12.05
C LEU A 131 1.00 2.61 13.13
N ILE A 132 0.52 3.51 13.99
CA ILE A 132 1.32 4.06 15.09
C ILE A 132 1.70 2.94 16.08
N GLY A 133 0.77 2.05 16.41
CA GLY A 133 1.01 0.90 17.28
C GLY A 133 2.07 -0.05 16.72
N ASP A 134 1.90 -0.45 15.45
CA ASP A 134 2.83 -1.34 14.74
C ASP A 134 4.22 -0.71 14.63
N TYR A 135 4.29 0.59 14.37
CA TYR A 135 5.54 1.33 14.34
C TYR A 135 6.25 1.32 15.69
N LEU A 136 5.53 1.61 16.79
CA LEU A 136 6.10 1.57 18.14
C LEU A 136 6.61 0.19 18.52
N ILE A 137 5.90 -0.88 18.13
CA ILE A 137 6.33 -2.27 18.32
C ILE A 137 7.62 -2.53 17.53
N SER A 138 7.68 -2.11 16.27
CA SER A 138 8.88 -2.28 15.42
C SER A 138 10.11 -1.58 16.00
N MET A 139 9.92 -0.51 16.77
CA MET A 139 10.98 0.35 17.33
C MET A 139 11.36 0.00 18.77
N GLN A 140 11.02 -1.19 19.29
CA GLN A 140 11.29 -1.55 20.70
C GLN A 140 12.78 -1.81 21.01
N THR A 141 13.55 -2.32 20.05
CA THR A 141 14.94 -2.72 20.29
C THR A 141 15.92 -1.62 19.88
N ASN A 142 17.08 -1.55 20.55
CA ASN A 142 18.13 -0.60 20.19
C ASN A 142 18.67 -0.84 18.77
N SER A 143 18.72 -2.11 18.31
CA SER A 143 19.12 -2.44 16.95
C SER A 143 18.12 -1.93 15.92
N ALA A 144 16.82 -2.08 16.17
CA ALA A 144 15.78 -1.53 15.28
C ALA A 144 15.86 0.00 15.19
N LYS A 145 15.99 0.69 16.33
CA LYS A 145 16.16 2.15 16.36
C LYS A 145 17.40 2.59 15.60
N ALA A 146 18.55 1.97 15.89
CA ALA A 146 19.81 2.30 15.21
C ALA A 146 19.73 2.08 13.70
N PHE A 147 19.08 1.00 13.26
CA PHE A 147 18.88 0.71 11.85
C PHE A 147 18.00 1.77 11.17
N THR A 148 16.84 2.11 11.76
CA THR A 148 15.95 3.15 11.24
C THR A 148 16.64 4.51 11.17
N MET A 149 17.34 4.93 12.24
CA MET A 149 18.10 6.19 12.25
C MET A 149 19.19 6.23 11.18
N ALA A 150 19.89 5.11 10.97
CA ALA A 150 20.92 5.02 9.94
C ALA A 150 20.34 5.13 8.53
N LEU A 151 19.18 4.49 8.27
CA LEU A 151 18.48 4.61 7.00
C LEU A 151 17.92 6.02 6.77
N ASP A 152 17.31 6.61 7.79
CA ASP A 152 16.79 7.98 7.70
C ASP A 152 17.90 8.99 7.36
N GLU A 153 19.07 8.87 8.01
CA GLU A 153 20.23 9.71 7.69
C GLU A 153 20.79 9.42 6.29
N LEU A 154 20.90 8.14 5.92
CA LEU A 154 21.35 7.71 4.59
C LEU A 154 20.46 8.29 3.47
N TYR A 155 19.14 8.34 3.70
CA TYR A 155 18.18 8.90 2.76
C TYR A 155 18.01 10.41 2.87
N SER A 156 18.79 11.07 3.74
CA SER A 156 18.72 12.53 3.99
C SER A 156 17.36 13.00 4.55
N LEU A 157 16.67 12.13 5.29
CA LEU A 157 15.48 12.47 6.08
C LEU A 157 15.86 13.04 7.45
N GLY A 158 17.06 12.72 7.93
CA GLY A 158 17.62 13.12 9.22
C GLY A 158 17.43 12.04 10.28
N PHE A 159 18.46 11.78 11.09
CA PHE A 159 18.44 10.72 12.11
C PHE A 159 17.24 10.77 13.09
N ASP A 160 16.61 11.95 13.26
CA ASP A 160 15.48 12.20 14.14
C ASP A 160 14.10 12.03 13.46
N ASN A 161 14.06 11.72 12.16
CA ASN A 161 12.82 11.59 11.37
C ASN A 161 11.84 10.57 11.97
N HIS A 162 12.36 9.46 12.51
CA HIS A 162 11.55 8.47 13.23
C HIS A 162 10.69 9.04 14.38
N LEU A 163 11.11 10.15 15.02
CA LEU A 163 10.35 10.80 16.08
C LEU A 163 9.08 11.50 15.57
N LYS A 164 9.03 11.83 14.28
CA LYS A 164 7.93 12.54 13.62
C LYS A 164 6.89 11.59 13.01
N TYR A 165 7.08 10.28 13.12
CA TYR A 165 6.19 9.29 12.48
C TYR A 165 4.72 9.49 12.87
N ASN A 166 4.44 9.65 14.17
CA ASN A 166 3.07 9.85 14.66
C ASN A 166 2.41 11.11 14.04
N GLU A 167 3.10 12.25 14.11
CA GLU A 167 2.62 13.51 13.51
C GLU A 167 2.37 13.36 11.99
N ASN A 168 3.29 12.68 11.31
CA ASN A 168 3.19 12.45 9.87
C ASN A 168 2.02 11.54 9.48
N ILE A 169 1.61 10.60 10.33
CA ILE A 169 0.39 9.78 10.12
C ILE A 169 -0.86 10.58 10.48
N GLU A 170 -0.83 11.33 11.58
CA GLU A 170 -2.01 12.02 12.11
C GLU A 170 -2.50 13.19 11.25
N LYS A 171 -1.60 13.85 10.53
CA LYS A 171 -1.97 15.02 9.71
C LYS A 171 -2.98 14.73 8.59
N TYR A 172 -3.15 13.47 8.18
CA TYR A 172 -4.03 13.12 7.07
C TYR A 172 -5.51 13.13 7.44
N SER A 173 -6.29 13.96 6.74
CA SER A 173 -7.74 14.02 6.82
C SER A 173 -8.42 13.08 5.81
N LYS A 174 -9.73 12.85 5.98
CA LYS A 174 -10.53 12.07 5.02
C LYS A 174 -10.46 12.61 3.59
N SER A 175 -10.44 13.94 3.43
CA SER A 175 -10.29 14.58 2.12
C SER A 175 -8.92 14.34 1.52
N ASP A 176 -7.86 14.28 2.33
CA ASP A 176 -6.52 13.95 1.85
C ASP A 176 -6.48 12.51 1.36
N ILE A 177 -7.12 11.58 2.08
CA ILE A 177 -7.22 10.18 1.64
C ILE A 177 -7.91 10.07 0.27
N ILE A 178 -9.05 10.74 0.09
CA ILE A 178 -9.75 10.78 -1.20
C ILE A 178 -8.85 11.39 -2.29
N LYS A 179 -8.16 12.49 -1.99
CA LYS A 179 -7.26 13.16 -2.93
C LYS A 179 -6.13 12.24 -3.36
N LEU A 180 -5.44 11.61 -2.40
CA LEU A 180 -4.36 10.66 -2.66
C LEU A 180 -4.83 9.46 -3.47
N ALA A 181 -5.96 8.86 -3.11
CA ALA A 181 -6.53 7.76 -3.89
C ALA A 181 -6.85 8.17 -5.34
N ASN A 182 -7.30 9.41 -5.57
CA ASN A 182 -7.51 9.93 -6.93
C ASN A 182 -6.21 10.22 -7.67
N THR A 183 -5.16 10.67 -6.97
CA THR A 183 -3.83 10.92 -7.54
C THR A 183 -3.12 9.62 -7.95
N TYR A 184 -3.10 8.62 -7.07
CA TYR A 184 -2.24 7.45 -7.23
C TYR A 184 -2.94 6.24 -7.85
N PHE A 185 -4.27 6.09 -7.72
CA PHE A 185 -4.98 4.92 -8.24
C PHE A 185 -5.65 5.20 -9.59
N ASP A 186 -4.83 5.47 -10.60
CA ASP A 186 -5.25 5.54 -12.01
C ASP A 186 -5.22 4.16 -12.65
N LEU A 187 -6.40 3.58 -12.89
CA LEU A 187 -6.53 2.25 -13.52
C LEU A 187 -6.01 2.23 -14.97
N ASN A 188 -5.95 3.38 -15.65
CA ASN A 188 -5.37 3.48 -17.00
C ASN A 188 -3.84 3.46 -16.99
N LYS A 189 -3.21 3.59 -15.81
CA LYS A 189 -1.76 3.56 -15.59
C LYS A 189 -1.42 2.60 -14.45
N SER A 190 -1.98 1.39 -14.53
CA SER A 190 -1.80 0.33 -13.56
C SER A 190 -1.11 -0.89 -14.17
N CYS A 191 -0.47 -1.71 -13.34
CA CYS A 191 0.10 -2.99 -13.76
C CYS A 191 -0.58 -4.11 -12.98
N SER A 192 -1.15 -5.09 -13.67
CA SER A 192 -1.66 -6.31 -13.05
C SER A 192 -0.88 -7.54 -13.45
N VAL A 193 -0.75 -8.45 -12.49
CA VAL A 193 -0.18 -9.78 -12.67
C VAL A 193 -1.16 -10.79 -12.11
N THR A 194 -1.59 -11.73 -12.95
CA THR A 194 -2.34 -12.91 -12.54
C THR A 194 -1.44 -14.13 -12.72
N ILE A 195 -1.34 -14.96 -11.69
CA ILE A 195 -0.72 -16.27 -11.79
C ILE A 195 -1.83 -17.29 -11.57
N GLU A 196 -2.11 -18.13 -12.56
CA GLU A 196 -3.14 -19.18 -12.49
C GLU A 196 -2.50 -20.58 -12.38
N PRO A 197 -3.22 -21.54 -11.79
CA PRO A 197 -2.91 -22.96 -11.98
C PRO A 197 -2.92 -23.35 -13.47
N GLU A 198 -2.02 -24.25 -13.83
CA GLU A 198 -2.02 -24.97 -15.11
C GLU A 198 -3.33 -25.75 -15.35
#